data_AF-A0A101WG73-F1
#
_entry.id   AF-A0A101WG73-F1
#
_cell.length_a   1.000
_cell.length_b   1.000
_cell.length_c   1.000
_cell.angle_alpha   90.00
_cell.angle_beta   90.00
_cell.angle_gamma   90.00
#
_symmetry.space_group_name_H-M   'P 1'
#
loop_
_entity.id
_entity.type
_entity.pdbx_description
1 polymer ?
#
loop_
_entity_poly.entity_id
_entity_poly.type
_entity_poly.pdbx_seq_one_letter_code
_entity_poly.pdbx_strand_id
1 'polypeptide(L)'
;MLNCRQVWQHFEWLLLGSALLLLAMFIGVIWANNRPTWETWQTSYYRSQVVQLDSKIAATQNPVLKKALEQQRDSMKKQKPEIKTLILPNGNLERCQTCHLGIEEISKSHPAETFGCVVCHGGNALSLDQNQAHAGMYGAGHPGQLAASQLSCGSQNSNGQCHSGHVRIEDNQVDLIQTSLMANKGGELSMIRYMRGLDVSPKISVKSGGTASQVPAPLNGQPLEQNLQQNCLELCHQRKGKLPKQDSSANGCESCHVLTNWNHTYQGQDVTIPKSEVGHGLTHRLTTLIPYTQCNQCHNQGMPDLYTIQFKARPDLARVKVSSGPNQESPNDRLQNVYQPGMVFTQCEVELDCIDCHTRQDVMGDGHLYASEYQAVKIQCFDCHGTKKTTPIARTVSSLDDLAFEEVQVNPNFPRLKIGDQLLKTVKGEELPYIRQEAGVWILNSKVTGKKYSIPLVNGSACQQDPEHQTSNDCHMCHDVSGNLKK
;
A
#
# COMPACT_ATOMS: atom_id res chain seq x y z
N MET A 1 -63.90 -47.58 5.93
CA MET A 1 -63.38 -47.34 7.29
C MET A 1 -61.88 -47.56 7.26
N LEU A 2 -61.10 -46.49 7.14
CA LEU A 2 -59.65 -46.56 7.28
C LEU A 2 -59.32 -47.03 8.70
N ASN A 3 -58.46 -48.03 8.80
CA ASN A 3 -58.14 -48.76 10.02
C ASN A 3 -57.51 -47.79 11.04
N CYS A 4 -58.29 -47.34 12.03
CA CYS A 4 -57.94 -46.30 12.99
C CYS A 4 -56.60 -46.57 13.72
N ARG A 5 -56.24 -47.85 13.84
CA ARG A 5 -54.97 -48.33 14.42
C ARG A 5 -53.73 -47.99 13.60
N GLN A 6 -53.85 -48.00 12.26
CA GLN A 6 -52.74 -47.70 11.35
C GLN A 6 -52.41 -46.20 11.36
N VAL A 7 -53.44 -45.35 11.41
CA VAL A 7 -53.27 -43.89 11.51
C VAL A 7 -52.58 -43.49 12.82
N TRP A 8 -52.94 -44.14 13.93
CA TRP A 8 -52.30 -43.92 15.23
C TRP A 8 -50.83 -44.36 15.26
N GLN A 9 -50.50 -45.51 14.68
CA GLN A 9 -49.10 -45.94 14.56
C GLN A 9 -48.28 -44.96 13.70
N HIS A 10 -48.79 -44.50 12.57
CA HIS A 10 -48.08 -43.50 11.76
C HIS A 10 -47.88 -42.18 12.51
N PHE A 11 -48.82 -41.77 13.35
CA PHE A 11 -48.71 -40.57 14.19
C PHE A 11 -47.67 -40.74 15.32
N GLU A 12 -47.61 -41.92 15.95
CA GLU A 12 -46.58 -42.25 16.95
C GLU A 12 -45.17 -42.28 16.34
N TRP A 13 -45.00 -42.87 15.15
CA TRP A 13 -43.71 -42.87 14.43
C TRP A 13 -43.30 -41.45 13.99
N LEU A 14 -44.25 -40.60 13.59
CA LEU A 14 -43.99 -39.20 13.28
C LEU A 14 -43.58 -38.40 14.52
N LEU A 15 -44.22 -38.62 15.67
CA LEU A 15 -43.87 -37.97 16.94
C LEU A 15 -42.51 -38.43 17.46
N LEU A 16 -42.22 -39.73 17.42
CA LEU A 16 -40.91 -40.29 17.77
C LEU A 16 -39.80 -39.78 16.83
N GLY A 17 -40.07 -39.77 15.52
CA GLY A 17 -39.15 -39.21 14.52
C GLY A 17 -38.86 -37.73 14.78
N SER A 18 -39.90 -36.95 15.06
CA SER A 18 -39.77 -35.51 15.36
C SER A 18 -39.01 -35.26 16.66
N ALA A 19 -39.27 -36.03 17.72
CA ALA A 19 -38.58 -35.92 19.00
C ALA A 19 -37.09 -36.29 18.89
N LEU A 20 -36.76 -37.35 18.13
CA LEU A 20 -35.37 -37.73 17.85
C LEU A 20 -34.64 -36.67 17.02
N LEU A 21 -35.32 -36.04 16.06
CA LEU A 21 -34.75 -34.96 15.25
C LEU A 21 -34.47 -33.71 16.10
N LEU A 22 -35.40 -33.34 17.00
CA LEU A 22 -35.20 -32.25 17.95
C LEU A 22 -34.08 -32.55 18.95
N LEU A 23 -33.99 -33.78 19.45
CA LEU A 23 -32.89 -34.22 20.32
C LEU A 23 -31.54 -34.17 19.59
N ALA A 24 -31.48 -34.65 18.35
CA ALA A 24 -30.28 -34.60 17.53
C ALA A 24 -29.86 -33.15 17.22
N MET A 25 -30.82 -32.27 16.91
CA MET A 25 -30.56 -30.83 16.75
C MET A 25 -30.05 -30.21 18.05
N PHE A 26 -30.65 -30.53 19.19
CA PHE A 26 -30.24 -30.00 20.50
C PHE A 26 -28.83 -30.47 20.89
N ILE A 27 -28.52 -31.75 20.68
CA ILE A 27 -27.16 -32.30 20.85
C ILE A 27 -26.19 -31.64 19.88
N GLY A 28 -26.58 -31.43 18.62
CA GLY A 28 -25.77 -30.74 17.61
C GLY A 28 -25.45 -29.30 18.00
N VAL A 29 -26.42 -28.57 18.55
CA VAL A 29 -26.23 -27.20 19.07
C VAL A 29 -25.29 -27.20 20.29
N ILE A 30 -25.48 -28.11 21.25
CA ILE A 30 -24.57 -28.23 22.41
C ILE A 30 -23.15 -28.56 21.95
N TRP A 31 -23.00 -29.47 20.98
CA TRP A 31 -21.70 -29.89 20.46
C TRP A 31 -20.98 -28.76 19.72
N ALA A 32 -21.70 -28.00 18.88
CA ALA A 32 -21.17 -26.83 18.19
C ALA A 32 -20.80 -25.71 19.18
N ASN A 33 -21.61 -25.49 20.21
CA ASN A 33 -21.38 -24.44 21.21
C ASN A 33 -20.24 -24.79 22.20
N ASN A 34 -19.94 -26.08 22.38
CA ASN A 34 -18.85 -26.57 23.24
C ASN A 34 -17.48 -26.65 22.53
N ARG A 35 -17.40 -26.32 21.23
CA ARG A 35 -16.13 -26.28 20.46
C ARG A 35 -16.09 -25.06 19.57
N PRO A 36 -15.97 -23.86 20.14
CA PRO A 36 -15.97 -22.65 19.33
C PRO A 36 -14.72 -22.62 18.43
N THR A 37 -14.91 -22.17 17.19
CA THR A 37 -13.88 -22.20 16.13
C THR A 37 -12.61 -21.43 16.52
N TRP A 38 -12.73 -20.39 17.34
CA TRP A 38 -11.60 -19.58 17.81
C TRP A 38 -10.58 -20.36 18.65
N GLU A 39 -11.00 -21.37 19.42
CA GLU A 39 -10.07 -22.21 20.20
C GLU A 39 -9.14 -23.01 19.27
N THR A 40 -9.66 -23.41 18.11
CA THR A 40 -8.90 -24.13 17.08
C THR A 40 -7.83 -23.22 16.49
N TRP A 41 -8.14 -21.94 16.25
CA TRP A 41 -7.18 -20.96 15.75
C TRP A 41 -6.05 -20.72 16.75
N GLN A 42 -6.35 -20.48 18.02
CA GLN A 42 -5.30 -20.29 19.04
C GLN A 42 -4.44 -21.54 19.23
N THR A 43 -5.06 -22.72 19.26
CA THR A 43 -4.33 -23.99 19.34
C THR A 43 -3.38 -24.16 18.14
N SER A 44 -3.83 -23.77 16.93
CA SER A 44 -3.02 -23.82 15.72
C SER A 44 -1.87 -22.81 15.77
N TYR A 45 -2.11 -21.62 16.30
CA TYR A 45 -1.07 -20.62 16.56
C TYR A 45 0.00 -21.14 17.52
N TYR A 46 -0.38 -21.67 18.69
CA TYR A 46 0.60 -22.20 19.65
C TYR A 46 1.43 -23.35 19.05
N ARG A 47 0.80 -24.24 18.27
CA ARG A 47 1.51 -25.29 17.54
C ARG A 47 2.49 -24.72 16.52
N SER A 48 2.09 -23.71 15.75
CA SER A 48 2.95 -23.08 14.75
C SER A 48 4.17 -22.40 15.41
N GLN A 49 3.97 -21.73 16.54
CA GLN A 49 5.06 -21.14 17.34
C GLN A 49 6.03 -22.19 17.86
N VAL A 50 5.52 -23.32 18.37
CA VAL A 50 6.38 -24.44 18.81
C VAL A 50 7.25 -24.96 17.68
N VAL A 51 6.68 -25.19 16.49
CA VAL A 51 7.43 -25.65 15.30
C VAL A 51 8.52 -24.63 14.87
N GLN A 52 8.20 -23.33 14.90
CA GLN A 52 9.18 -22.29 14.60
C GLN A 52 10.31 -22.23 15.63
N LEU A 53 9.97 -22.39 16.92
CA LEU A 53 10.96 -22.38 18.00
C LEU A 53 11.85 -23.63 17.94
N ASP A 54 11.30 -24.81 17.67
CA ASP A 54 12.09 -26.03 17.50
C ASP A 54 13.08 -25.90 16.32
N SER A 55 12.66 -25.30 15.20
CA SER A 55 13.56 -24.98 14.07
C SER A 55 14.70 -24.03 14.49
N LYS A 56 14.41 -22.98 15.27
CA LYS A 56 15.42 -22.02 15.76
C LYS A 56 16.38 -22.66 16.77
N ILE A 57 15.89 -23.55 17.65
CA ILE A 57 16.68 -24.32 18.62
C ILE A 57 17.66 -25.24 17.89
N ALA A 58 17.22 -25.89 16.81
CA ALA A 58 18.07 -26.75 15.99
C ALA A 58 19.15 -25.96 15.23
N ALA A 59 18.84 -24.74 14.79
CA ALA A 59 19.76 -23.90 14.02
C ALA A 59 20.83 -23.17 14.86
N THR A 60 20.60 -22.96 16.16
CA THR A 60 21.52 -22.18 16.99
C THR A 60 22.59 -23.03 17.67
N GLN A 61 23.83 -22.54 17.65
CA GLN A 61 24.96 -23.12 18.38
C GLN A 61 25.21 -22.40 19.73
N ASN A 62 24.53 -21.28 19.99
CA ASN A 62 24.72 -20.51 21.22
C ASN A 62 23.91 -21.14 22.37
N PRO A 63 24.56 -21.63 23.45
CA PRO A 63 23.87 -22.34 24.52
C PRO A 63 22.92 -21.46 25.34
N VAL A 64 23.22 -20.17 25.49
CA VAL A 64 22.36 -19.21 26.21
C VAL A 64 21.08 -18.96 25.41
N LEU A 65 21.24 -18.70 24.11
CA LEU A 65 20.10 -18.50 23.21
C LEU A 65 19.25 -19.77 23.10
N LYS A 66 19.89 -20.93 22.98
CA LYS A 66 19.20 -22.23 22.94
C LYS A 66 18.30 -22.44 24.16
N LYS A 67 18.84 -22.23 25.36
CA LYS A 67 18.08 -22.37 26.62
C LYS A 67 16.90 -21.40 26.68
N ALA A 68 17.08 -20.15 26.24
CA ALA A 68 16.01 -19.17 26.18
C ALA A 68 14.88 -19.59 25.22
N LEU A 69 15.24 -20.09 24.04
CA LEU A 69 14.27 -20.60 23.05
C LEU A 69 13.52 -21.84 23.56
N GLU A 70 14.21 -22.76 24.23
CA GLU A 70 13.59 -23.94 24.85
C GLU A 70 12.56 -23.55 25.92
N GLN A 71 12.88 -22.57 26.77
CA GLN A 71 11.93 -22.03 27.76
C GLN A 71 10.71 -21.41 27.09
N GLN A 72 10.90 -20.63 26.01
CA GLN A 72 9.80 -20.04 25.26
C GLN A 72 8.91 -21.12 24.63
N ARG A 73 9.50 -22.16 24.04
CA ARG A 73 8.76 -23.28 23.45
C ARG A 73 7.94 -24.02 24.50
N ASP A 74 8.53 -24.30 25.65
CA ASP A 74 7.86 -25.04 26.72
C ASP A 74 6.73 -24.21 27.35
N SER A 75 6.85 -22.88 27.37
CA SER A 75 5.75 -21.97 27.67
C SER A 75 4.63 -22.09 26.62
N MET A 76 4.95 -22.05 25.33
CA MET A 76 3.96 -22.18 24.25
C MET A 76 3.21 -23.52 24.27
N LYS A 77 3.89 -24.63 24.60
CA LYS A 77 3.26 -25.96 24.75
C LYS A 77 2.23 -26.02 25.88
N LYS A 78 2.35 -25.14 26.89
CA LYS A 78 1.45 -25.08 28.06
C LYS A 78 0.32 -24.07 27.89
N GLN A 79 0.38 -23.20 26.87
CA GLN A 79 -0.66 -22.22 26.61
C GLN A 79 -1.98 -22.92 26.29
N LYS A 80 -3.06 -22.43 26.89
CA LYS A 80 -4.43 -22.88 26.63
C LYS A 80 -5.18 -21.78 25.91
N PRO A 81 -6.12 -22.12 25.00
CA PRO A 81 -6.96 -21.11 24.39
C PRO A 81 -7.71 -20.29 25.44
N GLU A 82 -7.73 -18.97 25.26
CA GLU A 82 -8.46 -18.03 26.09
C GLU A 82 -8.96 -16.84 25.27
N ILE A 83 -10.07 -16.25 25.71
CA ILE A 83 -10.60 -15.04 25.08
C ILE A 83 -9.64 -13.88 25.33
N LYS A 84 -9.10 -13.30 24.25
CA LYS A 84 -8.25 -12.12 24.31
C LYS A 84 -9.15 -10.90 24.20
N THR A 85 -9.24 -10.13 25.29
CA THR A 85 -9.99 -8.87 25.31
C THR A 85 -9.00 -7.71 25.38
N LEU A 86 -9.07 -6.84 24.38
CA LEU A 86 -8.39 -5.56 24.37
C LEU A 86 -9.30 -4.50 24.97
N ILE A 87 -8.77 -3.68 25.88
CA ILE A 87 -9.47 -2.56 26.50
C ILE A 87 -8.87 -1.27 25.95
N LEU A 88 -9.64 -0.53 25.17
CA LEU A 88 -9.20 0.71 24.54
C LEU A 88 -9.23 1.89 25.54
N PRO A 89 -8.50 2.99 25.28
CA PRO A 89 -8.46 4.16 26.17
C PRO A 89 -9.84 4.80 26.43
N ASN A 90 -10.77 4.65 25.49
CA ASN A 90 -12.16 5.13 25.63
C ASN A 90 -13.06 4.16 26.43
N GLY A 91 -12.54 3.04 26.93
CA GLY A 91 -13.28 2.02 27.66
C GLY A 91 -13.97 0.96 26.80
N ASN A 92 -13.92 1.08 25.46
CA ASN A 92 -14.46 0.06 24.57
C ASN A 92 -13.64 -1.22 24.63
N LEU A 93 -14.32 -2.35 24.39
CA LEU A 93 -13.72 -3.68 24.40
C LEU A 93 -13.70 -4.24 22.98
N GLU A 94 -12.60 -4.89 22.61
CA GLU A 94 -12.49 -5.66 21.38
C GLU A 94 -11.93 -7.06 21.63
N ARG A 95 -12.34 -8.03 20.80
CA ARG A 95 -11.97 -9.45 20.93
C ARG A 95 -11.39 -10.06 19.66
N CYS A 96 -11.07 -9.25 18.64
CA CYS A 96 -10.55 -9.71 17.34
C CYS A 96 -9.29 -10.59 17.49
N GLN A 97 -8.39 -10.24 18.41
CA GLN A 97 -7.17 -11.00 18.72
C GLN A 97 -7.44 -12.37 19.39
N THR A 98 -8.70 -12.68 19.71
CA THR A 98 -9.07 -14.04 20.14
C THR A 98 -8.87 -15.03 19.00
N CYS A 99 -9.28 -14.67 17.77
CA CYS A 99 -9.05 -15.48 16.57
C CYS A 99 -7.70 -15.14 15.91
N HIS A 100 -7.43 -13.85 15.74
CA HIS A 100 -6.28 -13.30 15.02
C HIS A 100 -5.01 -13.24 15.90
N LEU A 101 -4.75 -14.30 16.66
CA LEU A 101 -3.60 -14.33 17.55
C LEU A 101 -2.30 -14.37 16.73
N GLY A 102 -1.40 -13.44 17.00
CA GLY A 102 -0.15 -13.31 16.25
C GLY A 102 -0.23 -12.43 15.00
N ILE A 103 -1.36 -11.78 14.75
CA ILE A 103 -1.41 -10.70 13.76
C ILE A 103 -0.42 -9.59 14.13
N GLU A 104 0.28 -9.03 13.14
CA GLU A 104 1.29 -8.02 13.41
C GLU A 104 0.68 -6.70 13.87
N GLU A 105 1.38 -6.02 14.77
CA GLU A 105 1.13 -4.62 15.10
C GLU A 105 1.27 -3.76 13.85
N ILE A 106 0.23 -2.97 13.54
CA ILE A 106 0.08 -2.31 12.25
C ILE A 106 1.13 -1.22 12.03
N SER A 107 1.40 -0.38 13.04
CA SER A 107 2.50 0.59 13.03
C SER A 107 2.64 1.27 14.39
N LYS A 108 3.77 1.94 14.64
CA LYS A 108 3.96 2.77 15.85
C LYS A 108 2.98 3.95 15.95
N SER A 109 2.49 4.44 14.81
CA SER A 109 1.52 5.54 14.75
C SER A 109 0.08 5.07 14.95
N HIS A 110 -0.16 3.76 14.85
CA HIS A 110 -1.48 3.15 14.98
C HIS A 110 -1.44 1.95 15.94
N PRO A 111 -0.95 2.08 17.18
CA PRO A 111 -0.85 0.95 18.09
C PRO A 111 -2.24 0.35 18.36
N ALA A 112 -2.36 -0.97 18.19
CA ALA A 112 -3.62 -1.69 18.35
C ALA A 112 -4.23 -1.44 19.74
N GLU A 113 -3.40 -1.36 20.79
CA GLU A 113 -3.85 -1.06 22.16
C GLU A 113 -4.52 0.30 22.34
N THR A 114 -4.25 1.25 21.45
CA THR A 114 -4.88 2.59 21.47
C THR A 114 -6.11 2.65 20.58
N PHE A 115 -6.02 2.09 19.37
CA PHE A 115 -7.03 2.27 18.33
C PHE A 115 -8.01 1.11 18.20
N GLY A 116 -7.58 -0.10 18.53
CA GLY A 116 -8.30 -1.32 18.22
C GLY A 116 -8.21 -1.69 16.74
N CYS A 117 -8.93 -2.73 16.36
CA CYS A 117 -9.08 -3.24 15.01
C CYS A 117 -10.32 -2.65 14.33
N VAL A 118 -11.42 -2.47 15.06
CA VAL A 118 -12.73 -2.14 14.47
C VAL A 118 -12.81 -0.70 13.96
N VAL A 119 -12.00 0.21 14.52
CA VAL A 119 -11.93 1.59 14.00
C VAL A 119 -11.46 1.64 12.53
N CYS A 120 -10.57 0.73 12.15
CA CYS A 120 -10.07 0.62 10.78
C CYS A 120 -10.94 -0.35 9.97
N HIS A 121 -11.24 -1.54 10.51
CA HIS A 121 -11.83 -2.63 9.75
C HIS A 121 -13.36 -2.66 9.79
N GLY A 122 -14.02 -1.96 10.71
CA GLY A 122 -15.44 -2.16 11.00
C GLY A 122 -15.69 -3.53 11.66
N GLY A 123 -16.91 -4.05 11.54
CA GLY A 123 -17.29 -5.33 12.13
C GLY A 123 -17.80 -5.24 13.57
N ASN A 124 -18.06 -6.40 14.18
CA ASN A 124 -18.53 -6.52 15.56
C ASN A 124 -17.37 -6.90 16.50
N ALA A 125 -16.89 -5.91 17.25
CA ALA A 125 -15.77 -6.02 18.19
C ALA A 125 -15.90 -7.12 19.25
N LEU A 126 -17.12 -7.52 19.63
CA LEU A 126 -17.37 -8.39 20.78
C LEU A 126 -17.69 -9.83 20.39
N SER A 127 -18.04 -10.07 19.12
CA SER A 127 -18.43 -11.39 18.65
C SER A 127 -17.23 -12.32 18.55
N LEU A 128 -17.42 -13.57 18.97
CA LEU A 128 -16.47 -14.67 18.75
C LEU A 128 -16.93 -15.63 17.64
N ASP A 129 -18.12 -15.39 17.07
CA ASP A 129 -18.58 -16.03 15.85
C ASP A 129 -18.03 -15.28 14.64
N GLN A 130 -17.40 -16.01 13.72
CA GLN A 130 -16.70 -15.44 12.56
C GLN A 130 -17.62 -14.58 11.69
N ASN A 131 -18.83 -15.07 11.38
CA ASN A 131 -19.75 -14.36 10.49
C ASN A 131 -20.28 -13.09 11.14
N GLN A 132 -20.63 -13.15 12.42
CA GLN A 132 -21.07 -11.98 13.18
C GLN A 132 -19.93 -10.98 13.43
N ALA A 133 -18.71 -11.45 13.71
CA ALA A 133 -17.55 -10.60 13.91
C ALA A 133 -17.20 -9.80 12.66
N HIS A 134 -17.27 -10.45 11.48
CA HIS A 134 -16.97 -9.80 10.20
C HIS A 134 -18.18 -9.08 9.56
N ALA A 135 -19.36 -9.15 10.17
CA ALA A 135 -20.55 -8.48 9.67
C ALA A 135 -20.36 -6.95 9.71
N GLY A 136 -20.40 -6.30 8.53
CA GLY A 136 -20.22 -4.86 8.42
C GLY A 136 -18.76 -4.40 8.38
N MET A 137 -17.81 -5.28 8.06
CA MET A 137 -16.44 -4.86 7.80
C MET A 137 -16.34 -3.93 6.57
N TYR A 138 -15.53 -2.89 6.69
CA TYR A 138 -15.25 -1.94 5.63
C TYR A 138 -14.40 -2.60 4.54
N GLY A 139 -14.69 -2.28 3.28
CA GLY A 139 -13.87 -2.71 2.13
C GLY A 139 -13.72 -4.22 1.98
N ALA A 140 -14.61 -5.02 2.58
CA ALA A 140 -14.48 -6.48 2.67
C ALA A 140 -13.16 -6.94 3.33
N GLY A 141 -12.72 -6.23 4.37
CA GLY A 141 -11.48 -6.53 5.08
C GLY A 141 -10.27 -5.71 4.60
N HIS A 142 -10.42 -4.92 3.54
CA HIS A 142 -9.42 -4.00 3.02
C HIS A 142 -9.79 -2.54 3.32
N PRO A 143 -9.53 -2.06 4.54
CA PRO A 143 -9.94 -0.73 4.97
C PRO A 143 -9.27 0.40 4.17
N GLY A 144 -8.14 0.15 3.52
CA GLY A 144 -7.44 1.14 2.69
C GLY A 144 -8.01 1.30 1.27
N GLN A 145 -8.99 0.50 0.85
CA GLN A 145 -9.65 0.71 -0.44
C GLN A 145 -10.26 2.11 -0.51
N LEU A 146 -10.04 2.85 -1.61
CA LEU A 146 -10.46 4.26 -1.71
C LEU A 146 -11.98 4.49 -1.59
N ALA A 147 -12.79 3.45 -1.80
CA ALA A 147 -14.25 3.50 -1.59
C ALA A 147 -14.65 3.34 -0.11
N ALA A 148 -13.77 2.78 0.72
CA ALA A 148 -13.98 2.52 2.14
C ALA A 148 -13.11 3.42 3.04
N SER A 149 -12.04 4.03 2.50
CA SER A 149 -11.03 4.78 3.25
C SER A 149 -11.60 5.94 4.07
N GLN A 150 -12.72 6.53 3.65
CA GLN A 150 -13.41 7.57 4.43
C GLN A 150 -14.00 7.04 5.73
N LEU A 151 -14.47 5.79 5.74
CA LEU A 151 -15.04 5.14 6.92
C LEU A 151 -13.96 4.58 7.87
N SER A 152 -12.74 4.40 7.37
CA SER A 152 -11.60 3.85 8.10
C SER A 152 -10.55 4.92 8.38
N CYS A 153 -9.58 5.10 7.48
CA CYS A 153 -8.44 6.01 7.60
C CYS A 153 -8.83 7.49 7.67
N GLY A 154 -10.01 7.86 7.17
CA GLY A 154 -10.59 9.20 7.22
C GLY A 154 -11.69 9.34 8.25
N SER A 155 -11.88 8.32 9.11
CA SER A 155 -12.95 8.34 10.09
C SER A 155 -12.73 9.43 11.14
N GLN A 156 -13.86 9.93 11.66
CA GLN A 156 -13.89 10.76 12.85
C GLN A 156 -14.63 9.97 13.90
N ASN A 157 -13.93 9.55 14.95
CA ASN A 157 -14.49 8.70 16.00
C ASN A 157 -14.04 9.21 17.38
N SER A 158 -14.47 8.51 18.44
CA SER A 158 -14.18 8.92 19.83
C SER A 158 -12.69 9.01 20.15
N ASN A 159 -11.82 8.33 19.39
CA ASN A 159 -10.39 8.24 19.65
C ASN A 159 -9.59 9.28 18.86
N GLY A 160 -10.25 10.07 18.01
CA GLY A 160 -9.62 11.17 17.30
C GLY A 160 -10.16 11.38 15.90
N GLN A 161 -9.62 12.44 15.30
CA GLN A 161 -9.76 12.73 13.88
C GLN A 161 -8.60 12.06 13.14
N CYS A 162 -8.93 11.14 12.24
CA CYS A 162 -7.95 10.53 11.34
C CYS A 162 -7.80 11.38 10.07
N HIS A 163 -7.17 10.85 9.01
CA HIS A 163 -6.63 11.58 7.84
C HIS A 163 -7.66 12.23 6.89
N SER A 164 -8.68 12.92 7.42
CA SER A 164 -9.69 13.70 6.70
C SER A 164 -10.34 14.77 7.60
N GLY A 165 -10.76 15.88 7.00
CA GLY A 165 -11.46 17.00 7.65
C GLY A 165 -10.60 17.90 8.56
N HIS A 166 -9.28 17.73 8.57
CA HIS A 166 -8.36 18.59 9.31
C HIS A 166 -8.29 19.98 8.66
N VAL A 167 -7.93 20.99 9.46
CA VAL A 167 -7.74 22.37 8.98
C VAL A 167 -6.57 22.44 7.99
N ARG A 168 -5.48 21.73 8.30
CA ARG A 168 -4.34 21.58 7.41
C ARG A 168 -4.66 20.59 6.31
N ILE A 169 -4.51 21.01 5.06
CA ILE A 169 -4.78 20.16 3.91
C ILE A 169 -3.83 18.96 3.84
N GLU A 170 -2.61 19.12 4.37
CA GLU A 170 -1.57 18.10 4.44
C GLU A 170 -1.93 16.94 5.36
N ASP A 171 -2.96 17.06 6.20
CA ASP A 171 -3.40 15.98 7.08
C ASP A 171 -4.56 15.18 6.47
N ASN A 172 -5.09 15.64 5.33
CA ASN A 172 -6.30 15.11 4.69
C ASN A 172 -5.99 14.13 3.56
N GLN A 173 -5.11 13.15 3.80
CA GLN A 173 -4.63 12.25 2.74
C GLN A 173 -5.74 11.42 2.09
N VAL A 174 -6.81 11.08 2.83
CA VAL A 174 -7.96 10.34 2.28
C VAL A 174 -8.74 11.19 1.26
N ASP A 175 -8.74 12.51 1.43
CA ASP A 175 -9.38 13.45 0.52
C ASP A 175 -8.50 13.74 -0.69
N LEU A 176 -7.20 14.00 -0.45
CA LEU A 176 -6.23 14.34 -1.48
C LEU A 176 -6.03 13.21 -2.49
N ILE A 177 -5.95 11.95 -2.04
CA ILE A 177 -5.68 10.82 -2.93
C ILE A 177 -6.74 10.66 -4.00
N GLN A 178 -7.96 11.13 -3.76
CA GLN A 178 -9.06 11.07 -4.73
C GLN A 178 -8.78 11.89 -5.99
N THR A 179 -7.89 12.89 -5.93
CA THR A 179 -7.53 13.75 -7.07
C THR A 179 -6.24 13.33 -7.76
N SER A 180 -5.48 12.37 -7.22
CA SER A 180 -4.26 11.88 -7.83
C SER A 180 -4.51 11.19 -9.18
N LEU A 181 -3.59 11.34 -10.13
CA LEU A 181 -3.68 10.70 -11.45
C LEU A 181 -3.76 9.18 -11.35
N MET A 182 -3.04 8.57 -10.39
CA MET A 182 -3.06 7.13 -10.14
C MET A 182 -4.42 6.62 -9.64
N ALA A 183 -5.14 7.42 -8.85
CA ALA A 183 -6.44 7.03 -8.30
C ALA A 183 -7.60 7.18 -9.30
N ASN A 184 -7.56 8.22 -10.13
CA ASN A 184 -8.69 8.57 -11.01
C ASN A 184 -8.47 8.29 -12.51
N LYS A 185 -7.22 8.12 -12.99
CA LYS A 185 -6.89 7.93 -14.42
C LYS A 185 -7.48 9.00 -15.37
N GLY A 186 -7.87 10.17 -14.85
CA GLY A 186 -8.51 11.23 -15.62
C GLY A 186 -7.60 11.83 -16.69
N GLY A 187 -6.31 11.99 -16.37
CA GLY A 187 -5.29 12.45 -17.31
C GLY A 187 -5.04 11.47 -18.46
N GLU A 188 -5.02 10.16 -18.17
CA GLU A 188 -4.88 9.10 -19.19
C GLU A 188 -6.04 9.14 -20.19
N LEU A 189 -7.28 9.19 -19.69
CA LEU A 189 -8.46 9.31 -20.54
C LEU A 189 -8.45 10.62 -21.35
N SER A 190 -8.14 11.74 -20.71
CA SER A 190 -8.04 13.06 -21.33
C SER A 190 -7.05 13.06 -22.50
N MET A 191 -5.84 12.53 -22.28
CA MET A 191 -4.79 12.50 -23.30
C MET A 191 -5.16 11.56 -24.45
N ILE A 192 -5.73 10.38 -24.17
CA ILE A 192 -6.18 9.45 -25.21
C ILE A 192 -7.26 10.09 -26.08
N ARG A 193 -8.24 10.79 -25.50
CA ARG A 193 -9.27 11.49 -26.26
C ARG A 193 -8.69 12.59 -27.15
N TYR A 194 -7.73 13.35 -26.64
CA TYR A 194 -7.00 14.37 -27.41
C TYR A 194 -6.24 13.74 -28.59
N MET A 195 -5.42 12.71 -28.34
CA MET A 195 -4.64 12.02 -29.38
C MET A 195 -5.52 11.37 -30.46
N ARG A 196 -6.75 10.98 -30.11
CA ARG A 196 -7.75 10.42 -31.02
C ARG A 196 -8.57 11.48 -31.77
N GLY A 197 -8.30 12.77 -31.55
CA GLY A 197 -9.04 13.88 -32.18
C GLY A 197 -10.49 14.03 -31.69
N LEU A 198 -10.85 13.38 -30.57
CA LEU A 198 -12.18 13.53 -29.95
C LEU A 198 -12.33 14.86 -29.21
N ASP A 199 -11.23 15.39 -28.69
CA ASP A 199 -11.16 16.67 -28.02
C ASP A 199 -10.10 17.54 -28.68
N VAL A 200 -10.38 18.84 -28.85
CA VAL A 200 -9.45 19.81 -29.45
C VAL A 200 -8.25 20.13 -28.54
N SER A 201 -8.39 19.89 -27.25
CA SER A 201 -7.35 20.05 -26.23
C SER A 201 -7.60 19.06 -25.08
N PRO A 202 -6.56 18.64 -24.34
CA PRO A 202 -6.74 17.81 -23.14
C PRO A 202 -7.73 18.47 -22.16
N LYS A 203 -8.69 17.69 -21.65
CA LYS A 203 -9.71 18.17 -20.69
C LYS A 203 -10.10 17.08 -19.70
N ILE A 204 -10.37 17.50 -18.46
CA ILE A 204 -10.75 16.58 -17.38
C ILE A 204 -12.19 16.09 -17.61
N SER A 205 -12.36 14.76 -17.61
CA SER A 205 -13.67 14.11 -17.80
C SER A 205 -14.16 13.35 -16.56
N VAL A 206 -13.46 13.49 -15.43
CA VAL A 206 -13.79 12.86 -14.15
C VAL A 206 -14.09 13.93 -13.10
N LYS A 207 -14.93 13.59 -12.12
CA LYS A 207 -15.13 14.41 -10.92
C LYS A 207 -14.19 13.94 -9.81
N SER A 208 -13.99 14.75 -8.78
CA SER A 208 -13.28 14.30 -7.57
C SER A 208 -13.96 13.05 -6.99
N GLY A 209 -13.16 12.04 -6.61
CA GLY A 209 -13.66 10.74 -6.17
C GLY A 209 -14.10 9.78 -7.30
N GLY A 210 -14.26 10.28 -8.53
CA GLY A 210 -14.55 9.47 -9.70
C GLY A 210 -13.30 8.83 -10.31
N THR A 211 -13.50 7.84 -11.17
CA THR A 211 -12.42 7.24 -11.98
C THR A 211 -12.81 7.22 -13.45
N ALA A 212 -11.83 7.29 -14.34
CA ALA A 212 -12.01 7.23 -15.78
C ALA A 212 -12.76 5.98 -16.24
N SER A 213 -12.63 4.85 -15.53
CA SER A 213 -13.38 3.61 -15.83
C SER A 213 -14.89 3.73 -15.62
N GLN A 214 -15.35 4.75 -14.88
CA GLN A 214 -16.78 5.04 -14.68
C GLN A 214 -17.34 6.03 -15.72
N VAL A 215 -16.50 6.59 -16.59
CA VAL A 215 -16.96 7.54 -17.61
C VAL A 215 -17.73 6.75 -18.69
N PRO A 216 -19.01 7.08 -18.94
CA PRO A 216 -19.80 6.40 -19.96
C PRO A 216 -19.28 6.77 -21.36
N ALA A 217 -19.19 5.78 -22.25
CA ALA A 217 -18.72 5.93 -23.62
C ALA A 217 -17.46 6.82 -23.72
N PRO A 218 -16.32 6.41 -23.10
CA PRO A 218 -15.15 7.28 -22.96
C PRO A 218 -14.54 7.71 -24.31
N LEU A 219 -14.85 6.99 -25.40
CA LEU A 219 -14.48 7.34 -26.77
C LEU A 219 -15.70 7.64 -27.67
N ASN A 220 -16.86 7.95 -27.09
CA ASN A 220 -18.12 8.20 -27.79
C ASN A 220 -18.53 7.04 -28.73
N GLY A 221 -18.28 5.79 -28.34
CA GLY A 221 -18.62 4.60 -29.14
C GLY A 221 -17.69 4.33 -30.33
N GLN A 222 -16.54 5.01 -30.41
CA GLN A 222 -15.54 4.72 -31.44
C GLN A 222 -14.91 3.33 -31.28
N PRO A 223 -14.28 2.79 -32.34
CA PRO A 223 -13.48 1.58 -32.24
C PRO A 223 -12.44 1.62 -31.11
N LEU A 224 -12.21 0.46 -30.48
CA LEU A 224 -11.31 0.24 -29.36
C LEU A 224 -11.76 0.86 -28.01
N GLU A 225 -12.99 1.36 -27.89
CA GLU A 225 -13.53 1.82 -26.61
C GLU A 225 -13.52 0.71 -25.54
N GLN A 226 -13.95 -0.49 -25.93
CA GLN A 226 -13.88 -1.66 -25.06
C GLN A 226 -12.44 -1.99 -24.65
N ASN A 227 -11.49 -1.88 -25.58
CA ASN A 227 -10.07 -2.09 -25.28
C ASN A 227 -9.56 -1.04 -24.29
N LEU A 228 -9.96 0.23 -24.42
CA LEU A 228 -9.61 1.29 -23.47
C LEU A 228 -10.09 0.94 -22.06
N GLN A 229 -11.36 0.55 -21.94
CA GLN A 229 -11.94 0.19 -20.65
C GLN A 229 -11.20 -1.02 -20.03
N GLN A 230 -11.01 -2.09 -20.81
CA GLN A 230 -10.49 -3.37 -20.29
C GLN A 230 -8.96 -3.42 -20.13
N ASN A 231 -8.19 -2.68 -20.95
CA ASN A 231 -6.73 -2.79 -20.99
C ASN A 231 -6.00 -1.58 -20.40
N CYS A 232 -6.61 -0.40 -20.43
CA CYS A 232 -5.95 0.83 -19.98
C CYS A 232 -6.59 1.30 -18.68
N LEU A 233 -7.91 1.48 -18.67
CA LEU A 233 -8.62 2.04 -17.51
C LEU A 233 -8.82 1.04 -16.36
N GLU A 234 -8.82 -0.26 -16.63
CA GLU A 234 -8.94 -1.34 -15.62
C GLU A 234 -7.60 -1.83 -15.05
N LEU A 235 -6.45 -1.46 -15.62
CA LEU A 235 -5.14 -1.93 -15.13
C LEU A 235 -4.52 -0.97 -14.11
N CYS A 236 -3.86 -1.51 -13.09
CA CYS A 236 -2.93 -0.83 -12.17
C CYS A 236 -3.47 0.34 -11.32
N HIS A 237 -4.68 0.87 -11.55
CA HIS A 237 -5.21 1.99 -10.76
C HIS A 237 -5.62 1.58 -9.34
N GLN A 238 -5.54 2.52 -8.39
CA GLN A 238 -5.74 2.26 -6.96
C GLN A 238 -7.18 1.88 -6.54
N ARG A 239 -8.13 1.81 -7.47
CA ARG A 239 -9.54 1.44 -7.22
C ARG A 239 -9.87 0.05 -7.77
N LYS A 240 -9.16 -0.98 -7.31
CA LYS A 240 -9.28 -2.38 -7.79
C LYS A 240 -8.79 -2.60 -9.23
N GLY A 241 -7.79 -1.82 -9.66
CA GLY A 241 -7.11 -2.06 -10.93
C GLY A 241 -6.44 -3.43 -10.92
N LYS A 242 -6.58 -4.18 -12.01
CA LYS A 242 -5.99 -5.51 -12.18
C LYS A 242 -4.48 -5.38 -12.37
N LEU A 243 -3.73 -6.31 -11.80
CA LEU A 243 -2.29 -6.40 -11.99
C LEU A 243 -1.98 -7.35 -13.16
N PRO A 244 -1.11 -6.96 -14.12
CA PRO A 244 -0.77 -7.82 -15.25
C PRO A 244 -0.21 -9.18 -14.80
N LYS A 245 -0.82 -10.27 -15.27
CA LYS A 245 -0.38 -11.66 -14.99
C LYS A 245 -0.34 -11.99 -13.49
N GLN A 246 -1.20 -11.38 -12.68
CA GLN A 246 -1.38 -11.70 -11.27
C GLN A 246 -2.88 -11.82 -10.95
N ASP A 247 -3.22 -12.66 -9.98
CA ASP A 247 -4.59 -12.85 -9.48
C ASP A 247 -4.84 -11.95 -8.26
N SER A 248 -4.45 -10.68 -8.37
CA SER A 248 -4.61 -9.66 -7.33
C SER A 248 -4.97 -8.32 -7.97
N SER A 249 -5.58 -7.45 -7.18
CA SER A 249 -5.94 -6.09 -7.57
C SER A 249 -5.35 -5.05 -6.62
N ALA A 250 -5.24 -3.81 -7.06
CA ALA A 250 -4.80 -2.69 -6.23
C ALA A 250 -5.91 -2.24 -5.26
N ASN A 251 -5.58 -2.15 -3.97
CA ASN A 251 -6.52 -1.90 -2.87
C ASN A 251 -6.31 -0.52 -2.22
N GLY A 252 -6.27 0.55 -3.01
CA GLY A 252 -6.16 1.92 -2.50
C GLY A 252 -4.83 2.15 -1.78
N CYS A 253 -4.92 2.67 -0.55
CA CYS A 253 -3.77 3.00 0.30
C CYS A 253 -2.87 1.77 0.54
N GLU A 254 -3.48 0.58 0.68
CA GLU A 254 -2.76 -0.68 0.91
C GLU A 254 -1.83 -1.05 -0.25
N SER A 255 -2.12 -0.58 -1.47
CA SER A 255 -1.29 -0.89 -2.65
C SER A 255 0.15 -0.37 -2.52
N CYS A 256 0.37 0.64 -1.67
CA CYS A 256 1.66 1.26 -1.45
C CYS A 256 2.12 1.12 0.00
N HIS A 257 1.21 1.29 0.96
CA HIS A 257 1.55 1.31 2.38
C HIS A 257 1.62 -0.08 3.02
N VAL A 258 1.11 -1.12 2.37
CA VAL A 258 1.29 -2.52 2.81
C VAL A 258 2.20 -3.21 1.80
N LEU A 259 3.42 -3.55 2.23
CA LEU A 259 4.38 -4.18 1.34
C LEU A 259 3.91 -5.57 0.92
N THR A 260 4.07 -5.90 -0.36
CA THR A 260 3.74 -7.23 -0.92
C THR A 260 4.99 -7.93 -1.44
N ASN A 261 4.97 -9.27 -1.42
CA ASN A 261 5.83 -10.03 -2.33
C ASN A 261 5.13 -10.14 -3.69
N TRP A 262 5.83 -10.62 -4.70
CA TRP A 262 5.29 -10.79 -6.05
C TRP A 262 3.99 -11.63 -6.12
N ASN A 263 3.83 -12.61 -5.23
CA ASN A 263 2.67 -13.49 -5.21
C ASN A 263 1.52 -12.95 -4.35
N HIS A 264 1.71 -11.82 -3.68
CA HIS A 264 0.74 -11.22 -2.77
C HIS A 264 0.29 -12.21 -1.68
N THR A 265 1.24 -12.96 -1.11
CA THR A 265 0.95 -13.94 -0.06
C THR A 265 1.46 -13.50 1.30
N TYR A 266 0.69 -13.82 2.33
CA TYR A 266 1.00 -13.47 3.71
C TYR A 266 2.17 -14.27 4.27
N GLN A 267 3.13 -13.59 4.90
CA GLN A 267 4.33 -14.17 5.53
C GLN A 267 4.38 -13.96 7.06
N GLY A 268 3.33 -13.38 7.65
CA GLY A 268 3.24 -13.09 9.08
C GLY A 268 2.98 -14.30 9.99
N GLN A 269 2.43 -14.08 11.19
CA GLN A 269 2.22 -15.16 12.17
C GLN A 269 0.75 -15.51 12.45
N ASP A 270 -0.18 -14.68 11.98
CA ASP A 270 -1.60 -14.99 12.07
C ASP A 270 -1.93 -16.27 11.28
N VAL A 271 -2.45 -17.28 11.99
CA VAL A 271 -2.78 -18.58 11.39
C VAL A 271 -4.15 -18.60 10.72
N THR A 272 -4.98 -17.58 10.92
CA THR A 272 -6.27 -17.47 10.23
C THR A 272 -6.11 -17.00 8.78
N ILE A 273 -4.93 -16.48 8.42
CA ILE A 273 -4.60 -16.01 7.07
C ILE A 273 -3.76 -17.08 6.36
N PRO A 274 -4.32 -17.81 5.36
CA PRO A 274 -3.61 -18.87 4.68
C PRO A 274 -2.37 -18.37 3.92
N LYS A 275 -1.24 -19.06 4.09
CA LYS A 275 0.06 -18.70 3.46
C LYS A 275 0.08 -18.83 1.94
N SER A 276 -0.86 -19.58 1.38
CA SER A 276 -1.00 -19.81 -0.06
C SER A 276 -2.04 -18.90 -0.71
N GLU A 277 -2.82 -18.16 0.08
CA GLU A 277 -3.85 -17.27 -0.43
C GLU A 277 -3.21 -15.99 -0.95
N VAL A 278 -3.63 -15.56 -2.14
CA VAL A 278 -3.19 -14.32 -2.80
C VAL A 278 -4.03 -13.13 -2.31
N GLY A 279 -3.57 -11.91 -2.60
CA GLY A 279 -4.28 -10.68 -2.24
C GLY A 279 -3.93 -10.14 -0.85
N HIS A 280 -2.87 -10.67 -0.23
CA HIS A 280 -2.41 -10.28 1.10
C HIS A 280 -1.08 -9.54 1.07
N GLY A 281 -0.89 -8.63 2.03
CA GLY A 281 0.41 -8.06 2.35
C GLY A 281 1.39 -9.09 2.89
N LEU A 282 2.68 -8.77 2.89
CA LEU A 282 3.72 -9.57 3.55
C LEU A 282 3.39 -9.82 5.02
N THR A 283 2.94 -8.77 5.70
CA THR A 283 2.53 -8.78 7.11
C THR A 283 1.41 -7.75 7.30
N HIS A 284 0.71 -7.80 8.42
CA HIS A 284 -0.24 -6.77 8.81
C HIS A 284 0.50 -5.51 9.32
N ARG A 285 1.15 -4.77 8.41
CA ARG A 285 1.95 -3.58 8.71
C ARG A 285 1.81 -2.49 7.66
N LEU A 286 1.62 -1.25 8.13
CA LEU A 286 1.74 -0.04 7.34
C LEU A 286 3.16 0.50 7.40
N THR A 287 3.63 1.02 6.27
CA THR A 287 4.95 1.65 6.17
C THR A 287 4.95 2.88 5.27
N THR A 288 5.82 3.84 5.59
CA THR A 288 6.21 4.96 4.74
C THR A 288 7.53 4.68 4.00
N LEU A 289 8.23 3.59 4.35
CA LEU A 289 9.44 3.12 3.69
C LEU A 289 9.04 2.22 2.52
N ILE A 290 8.64 2.86 1.42
CA ILE A 290 8.11 2.19 0.23
C ILE A 290 9.24 2.02 -0.79
N PRO A 291 9.80 0.81 -0.94
CA PRO A 291 10.85 0.56 -1.91
C PRO A 291 10.30 0.60 -3.34
N TYR A 292 11.16 0.85 -4.32
CA TYR A 292 10.79 0.84 -5.74
C TYR A 292 10.14 -0.48 -6.18
N THR A 293 10.45 -1.60 -5.52
CA THR A 293 9.85 -2.92 -5.81
C THR A 293 8.34 -2.95 -5.55
N GLN A 294 7.84 -2.12 -4.63
CA GLN A 294 6.41 -1.93 -4.41
C GLN A 294 5.78 -1.16 -5.59
N CYS A 295 6.44 -0.10 -6.06
CA CYS A 295 6.01 0.65 -7.25
C CYS A 295 6.00 -0.26 -8.49
N ASN A 296 7.00 -1.12 -8.61
CA ASN A 296 7.16 -2.08 -9.69
C ASN A 296 6.11 -3.19 -9.69
N GLN A 297 5.21 -3.30 -8.70
CA GLN A 297 4.05 -4.21 -8.85
C GLN A 297 3.13 -3.74 -9.99
N CYS A 298 3.08 -2.42 -10.25
CA CYS A 298 2.26 -1.78 -11.26
C CYS A 298 3.07 -1.09 -12.36
N HIS A 299 4.10 -0.34 -11.96
CA HIS A 299 5.00 0.38 -12.86
C HIS A 299 6.07 -0.56 -13.42
N ASN A 300 6.68 -0.18 -14.53
CA ASN A 300 7.77 -0.96 -15.14
C ASN A 300 7.36 -2.38 -15.59
N GLN A 301 6.05 -2.62 -15.73
CA GLN A 301 5.44 -3.90 -16.13
C GLN A 301 5.37 -4.12 -17.64
N GLY A 302 5.47 -3.05 -18.44
CA GLY A 302 5.26 -3.07 -19.88
C GLY A 302 4.83 -1.71 -20.41
N MET A 303 4.49 -1.63 -21.69
CA MET A 303 4.14 -0.38 -22.36
C MET A 303 2.72 -0.41 -22.92
N PRO A 304 1.96 0.69 -22.81
CA PRO A 304 0.73 0.85 -23.56
C PRO A 304 1.05 1.06 -25.05
N ASP A 305 0.39 0.31 -25.92
CA ASP A 305 0.31 0.57 -27.35
C ASP A 305 -0.89 1.48 -27.60
N LEU A 306 -0.62 2.75 -27.86
CA LEU A 306 -1.66 3.78 -28.00
C LEU A 306 -2.45 3.66 -29.31
N TYR A 307 -1.92 2.97 -30.33
CA TYR A 307 -2.63 2.75 -31.59
C TYR A 307 -3.70 1.67 -31.47
N THR A 308 -3.38 0.58 -30.76
CA THR A 308 -4.27 -0.57 -30.56
C THR A 308 -5.03 -0.53 -29.23
N ILE A 309 -4.63 0.36 -28.32
CA ILE A 309 -5.11 0.47 -26.94
C ILE A 309 -4.97 -0.87 -26.20
N GLN A 310 -3.74 -1.37 -26.21
CA GLN A 310 -3.38 -2.62 -25.56
C GLN A 310 -2.17 -2.41 -24.65
N PHE A 311 -2.19 -3.06 -23.48
CA PHE A 311 -1.01 -3.10 -22.63
C PHE A 311 -0.10 -4.26 -23.03
N LYS A 312 1.10 -3.95 -23.51
CA LYS A 312 2.12 -4.94 -23.86
C LYS A 312 3.07 -5.13 -22.68
N ALA A 313 2.86 -6.20 -21.92
CA ALA A 313 3.76 -6.58 -20.84
C ALA A 313 5.19 -6.80 -21.37
N ARG A 314 6.21 -6.38 -20.61
CA ARG A 314 7.61 -6.57 -21.00
C ARG A 314 7.96 -8.08 -21.06
N PRO A 315 8.77 -8.51 -22.05
CA PRO A 315 9.06 -9.93 -22.26
C PRO A 315 9.91 -10.54 -21.14
N ASP A 316 10.75 -9.73 -20.49
CA ASP A 316 11.68 -10.15 -19.44
C ASP A 316 11.10 -10.05 -18.02
N LEU A 317 9.78 -9.88 -17.90
CA LEU A 317 9.13 -9.66 -16.60
C LEU A 317 9.48 -10.76 -15.58
N ALA A 318 9.57 -12.02 -16.02
CA ALA A 318 9.91 -13.15 -15.14
C ALA A 318 11.26 -12.97 -14.41
N ARG A 319 12.25 -12.35 -15.06
CA ARG A 319 13.56 -12.04 -14.47
C ARG A 319 13.41 -11.00 -13.34
N VAL A 320 12.62 -9.95 -13.59
CA VAL A 320 12.39 -8.86 -12.63
C VAL A 320 11.72 -9.38 -11.34
N LYS A 321 10.85 -10.39 -11.45
CA LYS A 321 10.13 -10.97 -10.29
C LYS A 321 11.03 -11.66 -9.26
N VAL A 322 12.19 -12.15 -9.69
CA VAL A 322 13.10 -12.95 -8.87
C VAL A 322 14.19 -12.08 -8.23
N SER A 323 14.19 -10.78 -8.50
CA SER A 323 15.27 -9.91 -8.05
C SER A 323 15.31 -9.77 -6.53
N SER A 324 16.53 -9.69 -6.01
CA SER A 324 16.82 -9.53 -4.58
C SER A 324 16.19 -8.26 -4.01
N GLY A 325 16.09 -8.17 -2.69
CA GLY A 325 15.58 -6.94 -2.06
C GLY A 325 16.43 -5.71 -2.39
N PRO A 326 15.90 -4.48 -2.23
CA PRO A 326 16.54 -3.23 -2.68
C PRO A 326 17.96 -2.98 -2.13
N ASN A 327 18.35 -3.60 -1.02
CA ASN A 327 19.69 -3.47 -0.41
C ASN A 327 20.69 -4.54 -0.85
N GLN A 328 20.31 -5.43 -1.76
CA GLN A 328 21.10 -6.59 -2.20
C GLN A 328 21.39 -6.58 -3.70
N GLU A 329 20.85 -5.60 -4.43
CA GLU A 329 20.98 -5.49 -5.89
C GLU A 329 22.18 -4.63 -6.27
N SER A 330 22.87 -5.00 -7.35
CA SER A 330 23.81 -4.08 -7.99
C SER A 330 23.06 -2.96 -8.73
N PRO A 331 23.69 -1.81 -9.01
CA PRO A 331 23.09 -0.77 -9.86
C PRO A 331 22.65 -1.30 -11.22
N ASN A 332 23.37 -2.28 -11.77
CA ASN A 332 22.99 -2.92 -13.03
C ASN A 332 21.72 -3.77 -12.88
N ASP A 333 21.60 -4.57 -11.80
CA ASP A 333 20.38 -5.35 -11.55
C ASP A 333 19.17 -4.42 -11.40
N ARG A 334 19.34 -3.35 -10.62
CA ARG A 334 18.30 -2.34 -10.40
C ARG A 334 17.91 -1.64 -11.70
N LEU A 335 18.89 -1.20 -12.51
CA LEU A 335 18.62 -0.65 -13.85
C LEU A 335 17.77 -1.64 -14.64
N GLN A 336 18.16 -2.91 -14.72
CA GLN A 336 17.42 -3.90 -15.49
C GLN A 336 16.00 -4.15 -14.95
N ASN A 337 15.74 -3.90 -13.66
CA ASN A 337 14.42 -4.06 -13.05
C ASN A 337 13.50 -2.86 -13.25
N VAL A 338 14.03 -1.64 -13.17
CA VAL A 338 13.25 -0.41 -13.42
C VAL A 338 13.18 -0.04 -14.91
N TYR A 339 14.11 -0.55 -15.71
CA TYR A 339 14.19 -0.25 -17.14
C TYR A 339 12.93 -0.68 -17.90
N GLN A 340 12.48 0.18 -18.80
CA GLN A 340 11.48 -0.14 -19.81
C GLN A 340 12.06 0.12 -21.21
N PRO A 341 11.86 -0.79 -22.20
CA PRO A 341 12.40 -0.63 -23.55
C PRO A 341 12.04 0.69 -24.25
N GLY A 342 12.98 1.64 -24.34
CA GLY A 342 12.76 2.96 -24.95
C GLY A 342 12.51 4.10 -23.97
N MET A 343 12.50 3.83 -22.66
CA MET A 343 12.56 4.87 -21.63
C MET A 343 14.00 5.27 -21.32
N VAL A 344 14.21 6.54 -20.98
CA VAL A 344 15.51 7.10 -20.65
C VAL A 344 15.61 7.24 -19.14
N PHE A 345 16.75 6.84 -18.58
CA PHE A 345 16.98 6.93 -17.14
C PHE A 345 18.34 7.56 -16.87
N THR A 346 18.40 8.39 -15.84
CA THR A 346 19.63 8.87 -15.21
C THR A 346 20.04 7.97 -14.05
N GLN A 347 21.29 8.12 -13.58
CA GLN A 347 21.80 7.34 -12.46
C GLN A 347 20.95 7.50 -11.19
N CYS A 348 20.44 8.69 -10.88
CA CYS A 348 19.61 8.89 -9.68
C CYS A 348 18.24 8.21 -9.80
N GLU A 349 17.61 8.23 -10.99
CA GLU A 349 16.36 7.51 -11.25
C GLU A 349 16.51 5.99 -11.15
N VAL A 350 17.75 5.48 -11.32
CA VAL A 350 18.08 4.08 -11.10
C VAL A 350 18.42 3.80 -9.64
N GLU A 351 19.28 4.59 -8.99
CA GLU A 351 19.81 4.28 -7.65
C GLU A 351 18.90 4.66 -6.49
N LEU A 352 18.03 5.65 -6.66
CA LEU A 352 17.11 6.11 -5.63
C LEU A 352 15.80 5.31 -5.67
N ASP A 353 15.11 5.23 -4.54
CA ASP A 353 13.75 4.71 -4.52
C ASP A 353 12.77 5.78 -5.03
N CYS A 354 11.68 5.37 -5.68
CA CYS A 354 10.77 6.29 -6.36
C CYS A 354 10.29 7.43 -5.46
N ILE A 355 10.04 7.14 -4.18
CA ILE A 355 9.59 8.12 -3.18
C ILE A 355 10.67 9.12 -2.74
N ASP A 356 11.94 8.89 -3.06
CA ASP A 356 13.02 9.85 -2.80
C ASP A 356 12.89 11.09 -3.71
N CYS A 357 12.31 10.91 -4.90
CA CYS A 357 11.97 12.00 -5.83
C CYS A 357 10.47 12.33 -5.81
N HIS A 358 9.60 11.33 -5.97
CA HIS A 358 8.16 11.56 -6.00
C HIS A 358 7.66 12.10 -4.67
N THR A 359 7.10 13.29 -4.73
CA THR A 359 6.67 14.02 -3.56
C THR A 359 5.31 13.53 -3.05
N ARG A 360 4.89 14.04 -1.89
CA ARG A 360 3.58 13.71 -1.35
C ARG A 360 2.49 14.24 -2.28
N GLN A 361 2.62 15.44 -2.81
CA GLN A 361 1.64 16.01 -3.74
C GLN A 361 1.61 15.31 -5.10
N ASP A 362 2.74 14.75 -5.56
CA ASP A 362 2.79 13.91 -6.78
C ASP A 362 1.95 12.64 -6.59
N VAL A 363 2.17 11.93 -5.47
CA VAL A 363 1.64 10.56 -5.26
C VAL A 363 0.26 10.59 -4.63
N MET A 364 0.09 11.37 -3.57
CA MET A 364 -1.13 11.47 -2.79
C MET A 364 -2.08 12.54 -3.31
N GLY A 365 -1.68 13.34 -4.30
CA GLY A 365 -2.47 14.43 -4.84
C GLY A 365 -2.37 15.71 -4.01
N ASP A 366 -2.83 16.81 -4.63
CA ASP A 366 -2.76 18.17 -4.11
C ASP A 366 -4.12 18.87 -4.12
N GLY A 367 -5.20 18.10 -4.29
CA GLY A 367 -6.57 18.61 -4.41
C GLY A 367 -6.96 19.05 -5.82
N HIS A 368 -6.03 19.05 -6.79
CA HIS A 368 -6.33 19.38 -8.18
C HIS A 368 -6.44 18.13 -9.05
N LEU A 369 -7.38 18.16 -9.99
CA LEU A 369 -7.45 17.19 -11.08
C LEU A 369 -6.61 17.73 -12.25
N TYR A 370 -5.92 16.82 -12.95
CA TYR A 370 -5.06 17.16 -14.07
C TYR A 370 -5.51 16.47 -15.35
N ALA A 371 -5.43 17.20 -16.47
CA ALA A 371 -5.76 16.67 -17.80
C ALA A 371 -4.59 15.89 -18.43
N SER A 372 -3.38 15.98 -17.85
CA SER A 372 -2.19 15.27 -18.27
C SER A 372 -1.16 15.17 -17.15
N GLU A 373 -0.26 14.19 -17.24
CA GLU A 373 0.89 14.03 -16.33
C GLU A 373 1.81 15.26 -16.37
N TYR A 374 1.99 15.88 -17.54
CA TYR A 374 2.81 17.09 -17.70
C TYR A 374 2.37 18.24 -16.79
N GLN A 375 1.05 18.40 -16.57
CA GLN A 375 0.53 19.43 -15.67
C GLN A 375 0.74 19.06 -14.19
N ALA A 376 0.75 17.76 -13.88
CA ALA A 376 0.83 17.25 -12.52
C ALA A 376 2.24 17.27 -11.93
N VAL A 377 3.30 17.15 -12.74
CA VAL A 377 4.72 17.07 -12.32
C VAL A 377 5.04 18.06 -11.18
N LYS A 378 5.45 17.58 -10.00
CA LYS A 378 5.84 18.44 -8.87
C LYS A 378 7.33 18.68 -8.73
N ILE A 379 8.16 17.81 -9.31
CA ILE A 379 9.61 17.86 -9.17
C ILE A 379 10.31 17.66 -10.53
N GLN A 380 11.40 18.39 -10.75
CA GLN A 380 12.31 18.27 -11.89
C GLN A 380 13.78 18.36 -11.44
N CYS A 381 14.71 18.06 -12.35
CA CYS A 381 16.14 18.04 -12.06
C CYS A 381 16.66 19.36 -11.46
N PHE A 382 16.21 20.51 -11.99
CA PHE A 382 16.66 21.82 -11.52
C PHE A 382 16.16 22.16 -10.10
N ASP A 383 15.11 21.50 -9.59
CA ASP A 383 14.66 21.72 -8.21
C ASP A 383 15.76 21.31 -7.23
N CYS A 384 16.46 20.21 -7.51
CA CYS A 384 17.56 19.72 -6.68
C CYS A 384 18.92 20.29 -7.10
N HIS A 385 19.19 20.38 -8.40
CA HIS A 385 20.51 20.69 -8.92
C HIS A 385 20.72 22.18 -9.27
N GLY A 386 19.64 22.96 -9.35
CA GLY A 386 19.65 24.34 -9.84
C GLY A 386 19.94 24.43 -11.34
N THR A 387 20.32 25.62 -11.79
CA THR A 387 20.80 25.89 -13.15
C THR A 387 22.20 26.49 -13.10
N LYS A 388 22.77 26.88 -14.24
CA LYS A 388 24.02 27.67 -14.24
C LYS A 388 23.87 29.05 -13.59
N LYS A 389 22.67 29.62 -13.60
CA LYS A 389 22.41 31.00 -13.15
C LYS A 389 21.81 31.02 -11.74
N THR A 390 21.05 30.00 -11.37
CA THR A 390 20.27 29.94 -10.15
C THR A 390 20.63 28.73 -9.31
N THR A 391 20.74 28.90 -8.00
CA THR A 391 20.85 27.79 -7.07
C THR A 391 19.46 27.20 -6.77
N PRO A 392 19.39 25.96 -6.26
CA PRO A 392 18.14 25.41 -5.73
C PRO A 392 17.47 26.34 -4.71
N ILE A 393 16.13 26.30 -4.67
CA ILE A 393 15.36 27.06 -3.69
C ILE A 393 15.40 26.33 -2.36
N ALA A 394 15.67 27.08 -1.30
CA ALA A 394 15.71 26.55 0.05
C ALA A 394 14.96 27.46 1.00
N ARG A 395 14.54 26.90 2.14
CA ARG A 395 14.02 27.64 3.28
C ARG A 395 14.72 27.25 4.56
N THR A 396 14.70 28.13 5.54
CA THR A 396 15.18 27.85 6.89
C THR A 396 14.03 27.33 7.74
N VAL A 397 14.26 26.25 8.51
CA VAL A 397 13.31 25.82 9.55
C VAL A 397 13.35 26.82 10.71
N SER A 398 12.20 27.42 11.03
CA SER A 398 12.11 28.51 12.00
C SER A 398 11.30 28.16 13.26
N SER A 399 10.52 27.09 13.24
CA SER A 399 9.66 26.67 14.36
C SER A 399 9.73 25.16 14.56
N LEU A 400 9.45 24.71 15.79
CA LEU A 400 9.24 23.29 16.11
C LEU A 400 7.87 22.77 15.63
N ASP A 401 6.93 23.66 15.34
CA ASP A 401 5.61 23.32 14.78
C ASP A 401 5.65 23.10 13.25
N ASP A 402 6.83 23.11 12.66
CA ASP A 402 7.03 22.90 11.22
C ASP A 402 6.70 21.44 10.84
N LEU A 403 6.02 21.25 9.70
CA LEU A 403 5.53 19.94 9.27
C LEU A 403 6.65 18.94 9.05
N ALA A 404 7.85 19.42 8.72
CA ALA A 404 9.02 18.57 8.58
C ALA A 404 9.38 17.81 9.87
N PHE A 405 8.92 18.25 11.05
CA PHE A 405 9.11 17.49 12.30
C PHE A 405 8.21 16.24 12.39
N GLU A 406 7.12 16.17 11.64
CA GLU A 406 6.24 14.98 11.61
C GLU A 406 6.95 13.78 10.97
N GLU A 407 7.82 14.04 10.00
CA GLU A 407 8.66 13.00 9.34
C GLU A 407 9.53 12.22 10.33
N VAL A 408 9.97 12.88 11.42
CA VAL A 408 10.74 12.24 12.51
C VAL A 408 9.92 11.12 13.17
N GLN A 409 8.60 11.27 13.24
CA GLN A 409 7.72 10.33 13.94
C GLN A 409 7.39 9.12 13.06
N VAL A 410 7.28 9.32 11.75
CA VAL A 410 6.77 8.31 10.81
C VAL A 410 7.86 7.58 10.06
N ASN A 411 9.09 8.11 9.99
CA ASN A 411 10.19 7.47 9.28
C ASN A 411 11.49 7.43 10.13
N PRO A 412 11.94 6.24 10.60
CA PRO A 412 13.19 6.10 11.36
C PRO A 412 14.45 6.52 10.58
N ASN A 413 14.41 6.59 9.24
CA ASN A 413 15.52 7.04 8.41
C ASN A 413 15.57 8.56 8.26
N PHE A 414 14.58 9.30 8.76
CA PHE A 414 14.57 10.74 8.63
C PHE A 414 15.72 11.37 9.42
N PRO A 415 16.57 12.20 8.79
CA PRO A 415 17.69 12.82 9.48
C PRO A 415 17.18 13.77 10.58
N ARG A 416 17.89 13.81 11.71
CA ARG A 416 17.54 14.67 12.85
C ARG A 416 17.39 16.12 12.40
N LEU A 417 16.20 16.69 12.58
CA LEU A 417 15.87 18.07 12.21
C LEU A 417 16.10 19.04 13.37
N LYS A 418 16.55 20.25 13.04
CA LYS A 418 16.75 21.36 14.00
C LYS A 418 16.26 22.68 13.41
N ILE A 419 15.88 23.61 14.28
CA ILE A 419 15.70 25.02 13.90
C ILE A 419 17.03 25.53 13.32
N GLY A 420 16.94 26.26 12.21
CA GLY A 420 18.09 26.75 11.45
C GLY A 420 18.52 25.85 10.30
N ASP A 421 18.06 24.59 10.25
CA ASP A 421 18.35 23.71 9.11
C ASP A 421 17.74 24.28 7.82
N GLN A 422 18.47 24.14 6.72
CA GLN A 422 18.02 24.54 5.39
C GLN A 422 17.40 23.34 4.67
N LEU A 423 16.11 23.42 4.34
CA LEU A 423 15.38 22.41 3.57
C LEU A 423 15.21 22.86 2.13
N LEU A 424 15.43 21.95 1.19
CA LEU A 424 15.18 22.23 -0.22
C LEU A 424 13.68 22.30 -0.49
N LYS A 425 13.28 23.13 -1.45
CA LYS A 425 11.91 23.26 -1.93
C LYS A 425 11.86 23.19 -3.45
N THR A 426 10.81 22.60 -3.99
CA THR A 426 10.52 22.69 -5.42
C THR A 426 10.15 24.12 -5.79
N VAL A 427 10.27 24.48 -7.08
CA VAL A 427 9.81 25.77 -7.61
C VAL A 427 8.31 25.99 -7.44
N LYS A 428 7.53 24.91 -7.30
CA LYS A 428 6.11 24.94 -6.97
C LYS A 428 5.82 25.11 -5.48
N GLY A 429 6.87 25.19 -4.65
CA GLY A 429 6.79 25.50 -3.23
C GLY A 429 6.62 24.30 -2.30
N GLU A 430 6.65 23.07 -2.83
CA GLU A 430 6.61 21.86 -2.00
C GLU A 430 7.96 21.62 -1.34
N GLU A 431 7.94 21.27 -0.05
CA GLU A 431 9.15 21.03 0.73
C GLU A 431 9.69 19.62 0.51
N LEU A 432 11.02 19.49 0.43
CA LEU A 432 11.73 18.22 0.31
C LEU A 432 12.55 17.99 1.59
N PRO A 433 11.92 17.61 2.71
CA PRO A 433 12.54 17.67 4.04
C PRO A 433 13.69 16.65 4.26
N TYR A 434 13.84 15.69 3.34
CA TYR A 434 14.95 14.73 3.29
C TYR A 434 16.18 15.28 2.57
N ILE A 435 16.07 16.45 1.94
CA ILE A 435 17.16 17.13 1.25
C ILE A 435 17.58 18.37 2.06
N ARG A 436 18.81 18.33 2.58
CA ARG A 436 19.32 19.36 3.50
C ARG A 436 20.74 19.77 3.17
N GLN A 437 21.10 20.97 3.61
CA GLN A 437 22.48 21.42 3.51
C GLN A 437 23.31 20.89 4.69
N GLU A 438 24.38 20.14 4.40
CA GLU A 438 25.38 19.66 5.36
C GLU A 438 26.76 20.18 4.92
N ALA A 439 27.44 20.95 5.78
CA ALA A 439 28.77 21.52 5.50
C ALA A 439 28.87 22.24 4.14
N GLY A 440 27.81 22.94 3.73
CA GLY A 440 27.76 23.70 2.48
C GLY A 440 27.29 22.90 1.26
N VAL A 441 27.11 21.58 1.36
CA VAL A 441 26.69 20.69 0.27
C VAL A 441 25.25 20.23 0.49
N TRP A 442 24.48 20.08 -0.59
CA TRP A 442 23.14 19.51 -0.55
C TRP A 442 23.20 17.98 -0.47
N ILE A 443 22.53 17.40 0.53
CA ILE A 443 22.48 15.97 0.78
C ILE A 443 21.03 15.49 0.76
N LEU A 444 20.72 14.52 -0.10
CA LEU A 444 19.51 13.73 -0.02
C LEU A 444 19.73 12.53 0.91
N ASN A 445 18.81 12.32 1.84
CA ASN A 445 18.77 11.11 2.68
C ASN A 445 17.65 10.22 2.15
N SER A 446 17.97 9.00 1.70
CA SER A 446 16.95 8.09 1.17
C SER A 446 15.91 7.76 2.23
N LYS A 447 14.64 7.89 1.89
CA LYS A 447 13.50 7.60 2.76
C LYS A 447 13.44 6.11 3.11
N VAL A 448 13.88 5.24 2.21
CA VAL A 448 13.81 3.77 2.36
C VAL A 448 15.05 3.21 3.04
N THR A 449 16.23 3.63 2.62
CA THR A 449 17.50 3.01 3.05
C THR A 449 18.28 3.83 4.08
N GLY A 450 17.97 5.13 4.23
CA GLY A 450 18.75 6.06 5.04
C GLY A 450 20.12 6.43 4.43
N LYS A 451 20.46 5.89 3.24
CA LYS A 451 21.72 6.21 2.56
C LYS A 451 21.73 7.69 2.15
N LYS A 452 22.90 8.32 2.30
CA LYS A 452 23.14 9.72 1.91
C LYS A 452 23.65 9.81 0.48
N TYR A 453 23.13 10.78 -0.26
CA TYR A 453 23.51 11.10 -1.62
C TYR A 453 23.86 12.58 -1.72
N SER A 454 25.05 12.89 -2.21
CA SER A 454 25.44 14.27 -2.50
C SER A 454 24.75 14.74 -3.77
N ILE A 455 24.18 15.93 -3.75
CA ILE A 455 23.52 16.55 -4.89
C ILE A 455 24.49 17.55 -5.54
N PRO A 456 25.11 17.21 -6.69
CA PRO A 456 25.97 18.15 -7.40
C PRO A 456 25.16 19.32 -7.94
N LEU A 457 25.68 20.54 -7.85
CA LEU A 457 25.02 21.71 -8.41
C LEU A 457 25.42 21.92 -9.88
N VAL A 458 24.47 22.38 -10.70
CA VAL A 458 24.75 22.79 -12.08
C VAL A 458 25.59 24.06 -12.12
N ASN A 459 25.37 24.96 -11.16
CA ASN A 459 26.16 26.17 -11.01
C ASN A 459 27.64 25.83 -10.77
N GLY A 460 28.53 26.39 -11.59
CA GLY A 460 29.97 26.10 -11.54
C GLY A 460 30.38 24.75 -12.16
N SER A 461 29.44 23.97 -12.72
CA SER A 461 29.74 22.72 -13.41
C SER A 461 30.12 22.95 -14.89
N ALA A 462 30.60 21.89 -15.54
CA ALA A 462 30.89 21.86 -16.98
C ALA A 462 29.63 21.62 -17.86
N CYS A 463 28.42 21.63 -17.28
CA CYS A 463 27.18 21.55 -18.05
C CYS A 463 27.22 22.57 -19.21
N GLN A 464 26.67 22.26 -20.38
CA GLN A 464 26.65 23.20 -21.53
C GLN A 464 25.24 23.62 -21.93
N GLN A 465 24.24 23.08 -21.24
CA GLN A 465 22.83 23.32 -21.57
C GLN A 465 22.43 24.76 -21.32
N ASP A 466 21.42 25.18 -22.07
CA ASP A 466 20.78 26.47 -21.89
C ASP A 466 20.08 26.50 -20.52
N PRO A 467 20.41 27.45 -19.62
CA PRO A 467 19.76 27.58 -18.33
C PRO A 467 18.24 27.79 -18.39
N GLU A 468 17.71 28.23 -19.53
CA GLU A 468 16.27 28.40 -19.76
C GLU A 468 15.59 27.09 -20.23
N HIS A 469 16.37 26.07 -20.62
CA HIS A 469 15.89 24.77 -21.11
C HIS A 469 16.51 23.63 -20.27
N GLN A 470 15.94 23.42 -19.08
CA GLN A 470 16.42 22.47 -18.07
C GLN A 470 15.35 21.44 -17.69
N THR A 471 14.50 21.06 -18.64
CA THR A 471 13.55 19.97 -18.43
C THR A 471 14.29 18.65 -18.20
N SER A 472 13.59 17.64 -17.67
CA SER A 472 14.19 16.30 -17.53
C SER A 472 14.71 15.76 -18.86
N ASN A 473 13.99 15.98 -19.97
CA ASN A 473 14.41 15.57 -21.31
C ASN A 473 15.74 16.21 -21.72
N ASP A 474 15.95 17.48 -21.38
CA ASP A 474 17.23 18.14 -21.63
C ASP A 474 18.33 17.41 -20.86
N CYS A 475 18.17 17.27 -19.55
CA CYS A 475 19.17 16.63 -18.68
C CYS A 475 19.50 15.19 -19.12
N HIS A 476 18.49 14.42 -19.53
CA HIS A 476 18.63 13.06 -20.04
C HIS A 476 19.61 12.96 -21.22
N MET A 477 19.69 13.97 -22.10
CA MET A 477 20.61 13.95 -23.26
C MET A 477 22.08 13.71 -22.87
N CYS A 478 22.49 14.17 -21.68
CA CYS A 478 23.86 13.99 -21.19
C CYS A 478 23.97 12.95 -20.06
N HIS A 479 22.88 12.72 -19.33
CA HIS A 479 22.86 11.87 -18.13
C HIS A 479 22.24 10.48 -18.34
N ASP A 480 21.86 10.12 -19.57
CA ASP A 480 21.32 8.81 -19.91
C ASP A 480 22.30 7.67 -19.60
N VAL A 481 21.89 6.80 -18.68
CA VAL A 481 22.55 5.54 -18.33
C VAL A 481 21.84 4.31 -18.88
N SER A 482 20.63 4.46 -19.45
CA SER A 482 19.91 3.37 -20.10
C SER A 482 20.44 3.09 -21.51
N GLY A 483 21.10 4.07 -22.12
CA GLY A 483 21.75 3.95 -23.44
C GLY A 483 20.79 4.12 -24.61
N ASN A 484 19.58 4.61 -24.37
CA ASN A 484 18.55 4.79 -25.39
C ASN A 484 18.69 6.08 -26.20
N LEU A 485 19.38 7.10 -25.66
CA LEU A 485 19.68 8.34 -26.37
C LEU A 485 21.02 8.32 -27.11
N LYS A 486 21.92 7.40 -26.73
CA LYS A 486 23.19 7.19 -27.41
C LYS A 486 22.95 6.38 -28.69
N LYS A 487 22.68 7.06 -29.80
CA LYS A 487 22.85 6.55 -31.16
C LYS A 487 24.03 7.21 -31.83
#